data_AF-A0A4U2YHB1-F1
#
_entry.id   AF-A0A4U2YHB1-F1
#
_cell.length_a   1.000
_cell.length_b   1.000
_cell.length_c   1.000
_cell.angle_alpha   90.00
_cell.angle_beta   90.00
_cell.angle_gamma   90.00
#
_symmetry.space_group_name_H-M   'P 1'
#
loop_
_entity.id
_entity.type
_entity.pdbx_description
1 polymer ?
#
loop_
_entity_poly.entity_id
_entity_poly.type
_entity_poly.pdbx_seq_one_letter_code
_entity_poly.pdbx_strand_id
1 'polypeptide(L)'
;MTTTQTRPTRRPERATRLATLLVAALALGPALAACGSETDDGPAARPSATPTPTTTPTTDGPVTFTEVATFTDTRIRADETGKLEPLSTSDDVSAWLQPLNAPAPLVQEVQEEVERQDDELHGTVLWVGCDEPESYSVVRTGGELEVRVSPPKQESQCVAPMTWLALVSVN
;
A
#
# COMPACT_ATOMS: atom_id res chain seq x y z
N MET A 1 47.50 -26.91 7.81
CA MET A 1 46.79 -27.98 8.55
C MET A 1 45.39 -27.45 8.80
N THR A 2 44.41 -27.97 8.07
CA THR A 2 43.07 -27.37 7.93
C THR A 2 42.06 -28.34 8.50
N THR A 3 41.34 -27.94 9.54
CA THR A 3 40.38 -28.80 10.24
C THR A 3 38.97 -28.50 9.76
N THR A 4 38.42 -29.37 8.92
CA THR A 4 37.03 -29.33 8.46
C THR A 4 36.11 -29.83 9.58
N GLN A 5 35.19 -28.99 10.05
CA GLN A 5 34.21 -29.37 11.08
C GLN A 5 32.84 -29.64 10.43
N THR A 6 32.46 -30.90 10.35
CA THR A 6 31.16 -31.38 9.84
C THR A 6 30.10 -31.25 10.94
N ARG A 7 29.08 -30.41 10.75
CA ARG A 7 27.97 -30.26 11.72
C ARG A 7 26.87 -31.29 11.44
N PRO A 8 26.36 -32.01 12.46
CA PRO A 8 25.35 -33.04 12.28
C PRO A 8 23.94 -32.46 12.07
N THR A 9 23.25 -33.01 11.08
CA THR A 9 21.85 -32.85 10.75
C THR A 9 20.97 -33.38 11.88
N ARG A 10 20.15 -32.52 12.53
CA ARG A 10 19.06 -32.98 13.40
C ARG A 10 17.75 -32.95 12.61
N ARG A 11 17.11 -34.10 12.52
CA ARG A 11 15.75 -34.36 12.02
C ARG A 11 15.03 -35.21 13.08
N PRO A 12 13.74 -35.49 12.90
CA PRO A 12 12.55 -34.73 13.26
C PRO A 12 11.90 -35.29 14.56
N GLU A 13 10.73 -34.77 14.96
CA GLU A 13 9.52 -35.54 15.36
C GLU A 13 8.63 -34.85 16.40
N ARG A 14 7.32 -35.14 16.25
CA ARG A 14 6.18 -35.08 17.19
C ARG A 14 5.30 -33.82 17.09
N ALA A 15 4.21 -33.84 16.31
CA ALA A 15 2.97 -34.63 16.41
C ALA A 15 1.94 -34.02 17.38
N THR A 16 0.81 -33.64 16.77
CA THR A 16 -0.57 -33.83 17.27
C THR A 16 -1.02 -32.97 18.44
N ARG A 17 -1.97 -32.05 18.17
CA ARG A 17 -3.34 -32.12 18.74
C ARG A 17 -4.38 -31.54 17.79
N LEU A 18 -5.33 -32.41 17.41
CA LEU A 18 -6.65 -32.03 16.93
C LEU A 18 -7.38 -31.20 18.00
N ALA A 19 -8.30 -30.34 17.56
CA ALA A 19 -9.75 -30.52 17.78
C ALA A 19 -10.46 -29.20 18.15
N THR A 20 -11.55 -28.94 17.39
CA THR A 20 -12.84 -28.34 17.85
C THR A 20 -12.81 -26.87 18.35
N LEU A 21 -13.72 -25.97 17.99
CA LEU A 21 -15.17 -26.11 17.84
C LEU A 21 -15.75 -24.92 17.04
N LEU A 22 -16.70 -25.26 16.17
CA LEU A 22 -17.73 -24.41 15.57
C LEU A 22 -18.48 -23.59 16.65
N VAL A 23 -18.63 -22.28 16.44
CA VAL A 23 -19.83 -21.54 16.89
C VAL A 23 -20.22 -20.54 15.81
N ALA A 24 -21.34 -20.87 15.15
CA ALA A 24 -22.10 -19.98 14.31
C ALA A 24 -22.87 -18.98 15.18
N ALA A 25 -22.86 -17.70 14.81
CA ALA A 25 -23.86 -16.74 15.25
C ALA A 25 -24.22 -15.83 14.07
N LEU A 26 -25.19 -16.31 13.27
CA LEU A 26 -25.97 -15.49 12.37
C LEU A 26 -26.76 -14.48 13.20
N ALA A 27 -26.47 -13.19 13.07
CA ALA A 27 -27.38 -12.12 13.45
C ALA A 27 -27.87 -11.42 12.18
N LEU A 28 -28.88 -12.00 11.55
CA LEU A 28 -29.73 -11.31 10.59
C LEU A 28 -30.58 -10.30 11.36
N GLY A 29 -30.38 -9.00 11.09
CA GLY A 29 -31.31 -7.95 11.50
C GLY A 29 -31.95 -7.30 10.28
N PRO A 30 -33.26 -7.45 10.05
CA PRO A 30 -34.00 -6.66 9.08
C PRO A 30 -34.59 -5.44 9.79
N ALA A 31 -34.09 -4.25 9.49
CA ALA A 31 -34.77 -3.00 9.85
C ALA A 31 -35.16 -2.27 8.57
N LEU A 32 -36.31 -2.71 8.03
CA LEU A 32 -37.12 -1.94 7.09
C LEU A 32 -37.66 -0.72 7.84
N ALA A 33 -37.11 0.46 7.56
CA ALA A 33 -37.65 1.72 8.05
C ALA A 33 -38.08 2.61 6.87
N ALA A 34 -39.39 2.86 6.87
CA ALA A 34 -40.07 4.05 6.39
C ALA A 34 -40.12 4.32 4.87
N CYS A 35 -41.21 3.81 4.29
CA CYS A 35 -41.97 4.48 3.25
C CYS A 35 -42.42 5.87 3.75
N GLY A 36 -42.16 6.91 2.97
CA GLY A 36 -42.50 8.30 3.29
C GLY A 36 -42.93 9.07 2.05
N SER A 37 -44.24 9.04 1.80
CA SER A 37 -45.12 10.08 1.23
C SER A 37 -44.67 10.90 0.00
N GLU A 38 -45.43 10.68 -1.08
CA GLU A 38 -45.73 11.62 -2.16
C GLU A 38 -46.00 13.05 -1.66
N THR A 39 -45.34 14.06 -2.22
CA THR A 39 -45.84 15.45 -2.33
C THR A 39 -45.04 16.23 -3.38
N ASP A 40 -45.78 16.93 -4.25
CA ASP A 40 -45.45 18.08 -5.10
C ASP A 40 -44.74 17.89 -6.46
N ASP A 41 -45.58 17.78 -7.50
CA ASP A 41 -45.34 18.26 -8.86
C ASP A 41 -45.16 19.80 -8.86
N GLY A 42 -43.91 20.24 -8.70
CA GLY A 42 -43.48 21.62 -8.97
C GLY A 42 -42.75 21.69 -10.33
N PRO A 43 -43.00 22.70 -11.19
CA PRO A 43 -42.40 22.76 -12.52
C PRO A 43 -40.87 22.87 -12.41
N ALA A 44 -40.17 21.91 -13.03
CA ALA A 44 -38.71 21.80 -13.02
C ALA A 44 -38.04 23.07 -13.55
N ALA A 45 -37.62 23.94 -12.62
CA ALA A 45 -36.66 25.00 -12.89
C ALA A 45 -35.34 24.34 -13.29
N ARG A 46 -34.86 24.64 -14.50
CA ARG A 46 -33.53 24.23 -14.96
C ARG A 46 -32.50 24.65 -13.91
N PRO A 47 -31.66 23.74 -13.38
CA PRO A 47 -30.51 24.18 -12.60
C PRO A 47 -29.60 24.97 -13.53
N SER A 48 -29.50 26.28 -13.29
CA SER A 48 -28.38 27.07 -13.78
C SER A 48 -27.12 26.40 -13.26
N ALA A 49 -26.35 25.79 -14.17
CA ALA A 49 -25.04 25.25 -13.88
C ALA A 49 -24.15 26.41 -13.40
N THR A 50 -24.01 26.55 -12.09
CA THR A 50 -22.93 27.35 -11.51
C THR A 50 -21.64 26.74 -12.00
N PRO A 51 -20.77 27.47 -12.72
CA PRO A 51 -19.47 26.95 -13.10
C PRO A 51 -18.68 26.75 -11.80
N THR A 52 -18.55 25.50 -11.36
CA THR A 52 -17.58 25.16 -10.32
C THR A 52 -16.21 25.49 -10.91
N PRO A 53 -15.42 26.37 -10.27
CA PRO A 53 -14.07 26.61 -10.75
C PRO A 53 -13.29 25.28 -10.66
N THR A 54 -12.99 24.70 -11.81
CA THR A 54 -12.04 23.60 -11.91
C THR A 54 -10.65 24.19 -11.68
N THR A 55 -10.28 24.34 -10.42
CA THR A 55 -8.90 24.68 -10.04
C THR A 55 -8.05 23.47 -10.43
N THR A 56 -7.44 23.52 -11.61
CA THR A 56 -6.47 22.51 -12.00
C THR A 56 -5.29 22.69 -11.05
N PRO A 57 -4.90 21.67 -10.27
CA PRO A 57 -3.77 21.81 -9.36
C PRO A 57 -2.53 22.16 -10.18
N THR A 58 -1.87 23.26 -9.80
CA THR A 58 -0.58 23.63 -10.39
C THR A 58 0.41 22.53 -10.06
N THR A 59 0.98 21.89 -11.08
CA THR A 59 2.11 20.98 -10.92
C THR A 59 3.36 21.83 -10.76
N ASP A 60 4.01 21.74 -9.61
CA ASP A 60 5.22 22.51 -9.26
C ASP A 60 6.49 21.90 -9.87
N GLY A 61 6.38 20.70 -10.47
CA GLY A 61 7.43 20.05 -11.27
C GLY A 61 8.06 18.83 -10.60
N PRO A 62 9.09 18.23 -11.24
CA PRO A 62 9.81 17.09 -10.68
C PRO A 62 10.63 17.49 -9.44
N VAL A 63 10.70 16.58 -8.48
CA VAL A 63 11.49 16.71 -7.25
C VAL A 63 12.67 15.76 -7.32
N THR A 64 13.84 16.19 -6.84
CA THR A 64 15.02 15.32 -6.78
C THR A 64 14.85 14.36 -5.60
N PHE A 65 15.04 13.08 -5.86
CA PHE A 65 14.95 12.06 -4.82
C PHE A 65 16.02 10.99 -5.04
N THR A 66 16.31 10.25 -3.98
CA THR A 66 17.19 9.08 -3.98
C THR A 66 16.34 7.87 -3.62
N GLU A 67 16.34 6.84 -4.48
CA GLU A 67 15.81 5.53 -4.11
C GLU A 67 16.75 4.89 -3.08
N VAL A 68 16.20 4.56 -1.92
CA VAL A 68 16.95 3.93 -0.82
C VAL A 68 16.82 2.41 -0.91
N ALA A 69 15.59 1.92 -1.05
CA ALA A 69 15.30 0.51 -1.20
C ALA A 69 13.95 0.29 -1.87
N THR A 70 13.80 -0.87 -2.52
CA THR A 70 12.55 -1.35 -3.12
C THR A 70 12.22 -2.73 -2.55
N PHE A 71 10.97 -2.94 -2.16
CA PHE A 71 10.49 -4.19 -1.58
C PHE A 71 9.34 -4.75 -2.40
N THR A 72 9.18 -6.07 -2.39
CA THR A 72 8.08 -6.74 -3.09
C THR A 72 7.45 -7.83 -2.24
N ASP A 73 6.11 -7.93 -2.27
CA ASP A 73 5.39 -9.06 -1.69
C ASP A 73 4.05 -9.30 -2.41
N THR A 74 3.66 -10.56 -2.56
CA THR A 74 2.39 -10.98 -3.18
C THR A 74 1.21 -10.98 -2.21
N ARG A 75 1.48 -10.88 -0.90
CA ARG A 75 0.47 -10.91 0.17
C ARG A 75 -0.05 -9.51 0.51
N ILE A 76 0.72 -8.48 0.18
CA ILE A 76 0.30 -7.10 0.35
C ILE A 76 -0.82 -6.77 -0.63
N ARG A 77 -1.83 -6.06 -0.13
CA ARG A 77 -2.88 -5.46 -0.94
C ARG A 77 -2.91 -3.97 -0.67
N ALA A 78 -2.75 -3.19 -1.72
CA ALA A 78 -2.85 -1.74 -1.66
C ALA A 78 -3.96 -1.28 -2.59
N ASP A 79 -4.87 -0.46 -2.06
CA ASP A 79 -5.94 0.17 -2.84
C ASP A 79 -5.50 1.54 -3.40
N GLU A 80 -4.46 2.12 -2.80
CA GLU A 80 -3.88 3.41 -3.19
C GLU A 80 -2.41 3.23 -3.56
N THR A 81 -1.98 3.95 -4.60
CA THR A 81 -0.58 3.98 -5.08
C THR A 81 -0.13 5.42 -5.24
N GLY A 82 1.18 5.65 -5.20
CA GLY A 82 1.78 6.94 -5.50
C GLY A 82 1.81 7.95 -4.34
N LYS A 83 1.14 7.68 -3.22
CA LYS A 83 1.21 8.55 -2.03
C LYS A 83 2.52 8.32 -1.28
N LEU A 84 3.19 9.41 -0.88
CA LEU A 84 4.37 9.38 -0.02
C LEU A 84 3.93 9.55 1.44
N GLU A 85 4.38 8.65 2.30
CA GLU A 85 4.15 8.67 3.75
C GLU A 85 5.49 8.86 4.45
N PRO A 86 5.65 9.89 5.30
CA PRO A 86 6.91 10.13 6.01
C PRO A 86 7.17 9.02 7.05
N LEU A 87 8.42 8.54 7.12
CA LEU A 87 8.85 7.45 7.99
C LEU A 87 10.07 7.90 8.80
N SER A 88 9.84 8.39 10.02
CA SER A 88 10.92 8.84 10.91
C SER A 88 11.31 7.81 11.96
N THR A 89 10.41 6.84 12.21
CA THR A 89 10.56 5.85 13.28
C THR A 89 10.05 4.48 12.85
N SER A 90 10.46 3.44 13.58
CA SER A 90 9.97 2.07 13.39
C SER A 90 8.46 1.93 13.64
N ASP A 91 7.89 2.83 14.47
CA ASP A 91 6.44 2.93 14.70
C ASP A 91 5.71 3.47 13.46
N ASP A 92 6.28 4.45 12.76
CA ASP A 92 5.72 4.99 11.51
C ASP A 92 5.68 3.90 10.42
N VAL A 93 6.74 3.09 10.31
CA VAL A 93 6.78 1.95 9.39
C VAL A 93 5.66 0.96 9.69
N SER A 94 5.45 0.65 10.97
CA SER A 94 4.36 -0.25 11.37
C SER A 94 3.00 0.34 11.03
N ALA A 95 2.78 1.62 11.30
CA ALA A 95 1.53 2.31 10.99
C ALA A 95 1.25 2.38 9.48
N TRP A 96 2.27 2.63 8.67
CA TRP A 96 2.19 2.66 7.21
C TRP A 96 1.86 1.29 6.61
N LEU A 97 2.51 0.22 7.11
CA LEU A 97 2.38 -1.13 6.55
C LEU A 97 1.21 -1.94 7.14
N GLN A 98 0.66 -1.54 8.29
CA GLN A 98 -0.49 -2.18 8.91
C GLN A 98 -1.74 -2.23 8.00
N PRO A 99 -2.23 -1.12 7.40
CA PRO A 99 -3.41 -1.16 6.53
C PRO A 99 -3.21 -2.07 5.31
N LEU A 100 -1.96 -2.25 4.88
CA LEU A 100 -1.57 -3.10 3.76
C LEU A 100 -1.53 -4.60 4.11
N ASN A 101 -1.76 -4.96 5.38
CA ASN A 101 -1.59 -6.30 5.92
C ASN A 101 -0.20 -6.90 5.62
N ALA A 102 0.84 -6.06 5.69
CA ALA A 102 2.19 -6.49 5.40
C ALA A 102 2.65 -7.60 6.37
N PRO A 103 3.36 -8.63 5.87
CA PRO A 103 3.85 -9.72 6.71
C PRO A 103 5.00 -9.23 7.61
N ALA A 104 5.07 -9.76 8.84
CA ALA A 104 6.05 -9.32 9.83
C ALA A 104 7.53 -9.30 9.35
N PRO A 105 8.01 -10.28 8.55
CA PRO A 105 9.38 -10.22 8.01
C PRO A 105 9.64 -8.99 7.14
N LEU A 106 8.66 -8.57 6.33
CA LEU A 106 8.79 -7.39 5.50
C LEU A 106 8.75 -6.11 6.35
N VAL A 107 7.86 -6.06 7.35
CA VAL A 107 7.81 -4.92 8.28
C VAL A 107 9.17 -4.75 8.96
N GLN A 108 9.77 -5.84 9.43
CA GLN A 108 11.11 -5.82 10.03
C GLN A 108 12.17 -5.35 9.03
N GLU A 109 12.15 -5.84 7.78
CA GLU A 109 13.12 -5.45 6.74
C GLU A 109 13.06 -3.95 6.44
N VAL A 110 11.84 -3.39 6.34
CA VAL A 110 11.64 -1.95 6.12
C VAL A 110 12.07 -1.14 7.35
N GLN A 111 11.79 -1.62 8.57
CA GLN A 111 12.24 -0.97 9.81
C GLN A 111 13.77 -0.90 9.90
N GLU A 112 14.46 -2.02 9.63
CA GLU A 112 15.92 -2.09 9.63
C GLU A 112 16.52 -1.11 8.62
N GLU A 113 15.88 -0.96 7.45
CA GLU A 113 16.31 -0.02 6.43
C GLU A 113 16.08 1.43 6.85
N VAL A 114 14.93 1.76 7.47
CA VAL A 114 14.66 3.10 7.99
C VAL A 114 15.63 3.49 9.10
N GLU A 115 15.93 2.58 10.03
CA GLU A 115 16.86 2.83 11.13
C GLU A 115 18.32 2.99 10.68
N ARG A 116 18.66 2.51 9.47
CA ARG A 116 20.00 2.59 8.90
C ARG A 116 20.32 3.96 8.29
N GLN A 117 19.30 4.74 7.95
CA GLN A 117 19.45 6.02 7.24
C GLN A 117 19.35 7.20 8.21
N ASP A 118 20.15 8.23 7.96
CA ASP A 118 20.10 9.49 8.73
C ASP A 118 19.18 10.55 8.08
N ASP A 119 18.66 10.27 6.88
CA ASP A 119 17.83 11.19 6.08
C ASP A 119 16.33 11.02 6.37
N GLU A 120 15.53 12.02 6.00
CA GLU A 120 14.07 11.92 6.03
C GLU A 120 13.57 10.98 4.93
N LEU A 121 13.10 9.80 5.34
CA LEU A 121 12.58 8.79 4.43
C LEU A 121 11.07 8.90 4.26
N HIS A 122 10.63 8.54 3.06
CA HIS A 122 9.23 8.38 2.72
C HIS A 122 8.99 6.99 2.16
N GLY A 123 7.94 6.33 2.64
CA GLY A 123 7.42 5.09 2.08
C GLY A 123 6.35 5.39 1.03
N THR A 124 6.33 4.60 -0.04
CA THR A 124 5.26 4.68 -1.04
C THR A 124 4.95 3.31 -1.62
N VAL A 125 3.68 3.09 -1.97
CA VAL A 125 3.29 1.97 -2.83
C VAL A 125 3.44 2.43 -4.27
N LEU A 126 4.40 1.85 -4.99
CA LEU A 126 4.66 2.21 -6.39
C LEU A 126 3.59 1.62 -7.31
N TRP A 127 3.39 0.31 -7.21
CA TRP A 127 2.65 -0.44 -8.21
C TRP A 127 2.03 -1.69 -7.60
N VAL A 128 0.90 -2.11 -8.14
CA VAL A 128 0.30 -3.43 -7.89
C VAL A 128 -0.02 -4.05 -9.24
N GLY A 129 0.55 -5.21 -9.51
CA GLY A 129 0.66 -5.71 -10.87
C GLY A 129 1.61 -6.89 -10.93
N CYS A 130 2.10 -7.22 -12.11
CA CYS A 130 2.70 -8.55 -12.33
C CYS A 130 4.12 -8.48 -12.84
N ASP A 131 4.37 -7.43 -13.59
CA ASP A 131 5.68 -7.01 -14.02
C ASP A 131 6.05 -5.74 -13.26
N GLU A 132 7.34 -5.57 -13.03
CA GLU A 132 7.93 -4.41 -12.38
C GLU A 132 7.62 -3.13 -13.19
N PRO A 133 7.33 -2.00 -12.52
CA PRO A 133 7.16 -0.73 -13.23
C PRO A 133 8.44 -0.34 -13.99
N GLU A 134 8.30 0.33 -15.14
CA GLU A 134 9.47 0.71 -15.96
C GLU A 134 10.33 1.78 -15.27
N SER A 135 9.67 2.72 -14.60
CA SER A 135 10.31 3.80 -13.85
C SER A 135 9.29 4.49 -12.97
N TYR A 136 9.75 5.33 -12.04
CA TYR A 136 8.89 6.25 -11.31
C TYR A 136 9.61 7.57 -11.04
N SER A 137 8.84 8.61 -10.71
CA SER A 137 9.34 9.94 -10.41
C SER A 137 8.54 10.58 -9.30
N VAL A 138 9.20 11.37 -8.45
CA VAL A 138 8.51 12.18 -7.44
C VAL A 138 8.24 13.57 -8.04
N VAL A 139 7.01 14.03 -7.94
CA VAL A 139 6.58 15.37 -8.36
C VAL A 139 5.92 16.10 -7.19
N ARG A 140 5.93 17.42 -7.25
CA ARG A 140 5.17 18.25 -6.31
C ARG A 140 3.90 18.76 -6.99
N THR A 141 2.75 18.52 -6.36
CA THR A 141 1.43 18.93 -6.85
C THR A 141 0.72 19.69 -5.73
N GLY A 142 0.54 21.00 -5.87
CA GLY A 142 -0.16 21.81 -4.87
C GLY A 142 0.48 21.79 -3.48
N GLY A 143 1.81 21.67 -3.40
CA GLY A 143 2.57 21.56 -2.14
C GLY A 143 2.70 20.15 -1.57
N GLU A 144 1.96 19.16 -2.09
CA GLU A 144 2.09 17.75 -1.70
C GLU A 144 3.06 17.00 -2.63
N LEU A 145 3.72 15.97 -2.11
CA LEU A 145 4.59 15.09 -2.90
C LEU A 145 3.78 13.88 -3.39
N GLU A 146 3.92 13.58 -4.68
CA GLU A 146 3.24 12.48 -5.35
C GLU A 146 4.25 11.68 -6.19
N VAL A 147 4.12 10.35 -6.19
CA VAL A 147 4.91 9.48 -7.04
C VAL A 147 4.12 9.12 -8.29
N ARG A 148 4.67 9.47 -9.45
CA ARG A 148 4.16 9.06 -10.76
C ARG A 148 4.94 7.86 -11.26
N VAL A 149 4.23 6.76 -11.46
CA VAL A 149 4.79 5.48 -11.90
C VAL A 149 4.50 5.24 -13.37
N SER A 150 5.52 4.83 -14.12
CA SER A 150 5.39 4.37 -15.49
C SER A 150 5.15 2.86 -15.48
N PRO A 151 4.01 2.38 -16.01
CA PRO A 151 3.71 0.95 -16.03
C PRO A 151 4.69 0.17 -16.92
N PRO A 152 4.79 -1.16 -16.77
CA PRO A 152 5.58 -1.99 -17.66
C PRO A 152 5.09 -1.90 -19.11
N LYS A 153 6.02 -2.02 -20.07
CA LYS A 153 5.70 -1.99 -21.51
C LYS A 153 4.79 -3.12 -21.98
N GLN A 154 4.79 -4.23 -21.25
CA GLN A 154 4.00 -5.41 -21.53
C GLN A 154 3.36 -5.86 -20.22
N GLU A 155 2.06 -6.09 -20.25
CA GLU A 155 1.33 -6.63 -19.10
C GLU A 155 1.17 -8.14 -19.29
N SER A 156 1.88 -8.91 -18.47
CA SER A 156 1.70 -10.34 -18.38
C SER A 156 0.40 -10.67 -17.64
N GLN A 157 -0.33 -11.69 -18.08
CA GLN A 157 -1.40 -12.25 -17.25
C GLN A 157 -0.80 -13.00 -16.06
N CYS A 158 -1.35 -12.77 -14.89
CA CYS A 158 -0.74 -13.16 -13.64
C CYS A 158 -1.71 -13.91 -12.77
N VAL A 159 -1.18 -14.96 -12.16
CA VAL A 159 -1.91 -15.79 -11.20
C VAL A 159 -2.04 -15.07 -9.86
N ALA A 160 -1.05 -14.25 -9.49
CA ALA A 160 -1.07 -13.41 -8.31
C ALA A 160 -0.29 -12.10 -8.58
N PRO A 161 -0.87 -10.92 -8.33
CA PRO A 161 -0.13 -9.66 -8.41
C PRO A 161 0.88 -9.55 -7.26
N MET A 162 1.98 -8.86 -7.54
CA MET A 162 2.94 -8.37 -6.57
C MET A 162 2.63 -6.91 -6.26
N THR A 163 2.91 -6.49 -5.03
CA THR A 163 2.96 -5.07 -4.66
C THR A 163 4.41 -4.65 -4.57
N TRP A 164 4.76 -3.54 -5.22
CA TRP A 164 6.08 -2.90 -5.13
C TRP A 164 5.98 -1.71 -4.19
N LEU A 165 6.82 -1.72 -3.15
CA LEU A 165 6.99 -0.61 -2.22
C LEU A 165 8.37 0.02 -2.44
N ALA A 166 8.48 1.32 -2.28
CA ALA A 166 9.78 1.99 -2.26
C ALA A 166 9.95 2.84 -1.01
N LEU A 167 11.18 2.90 -0.54
CA LEU A 167 11.69 3.91 0.38
C LEU A 167 12.50 4.91 -0.42
N VAL A 168 12.15 6.19 -0.30
CA VAL A 168 12.85 7.28 -0.97
C VAL A 168 13.25 8.36 0.02
N SER A 169 14.39 9.00 -0.24
CA SER A 169 14.79 10.24 0.42
C SER A 169 14.58 11.41 -0.56
N VAL A 170 13.88 12.45 -0.12
CA VAL A 170 13.53 13.61 -0.96
C VAL A 170 14.41 14.79 -0.56
N ASN A 171 15.10 15.39 -1.54
CA ASN A 171 16.05 16.50 -1.33
C ASN A 171 15.54 17.83 -1.88
#